data_AF-A0A3D3TER9-F1
#
_entry.id   AF-A0A3D3TER9-F1
#
_cell.length_a   1.000
_cell.length_b   1.000
_cell.length_c   1.000
_cell.angle_alpha   90.00
_cell.angle_beta   90.00
_cell.angle_gamma   90.00
#
_symmetry.space_group_name_H-M   'P 1'
#
loop_
_entity.id
_entity.type
_entity.pdbx_description
1 polymer ?
#
loop_
_entity_poly.entity_id
_entity_poly.type
_entity_poly.pdbx_seq_one_letter_code
_entity_poly.pdbx_strand_id
1 'polypeptide(L)'
;KNLYKEVDDLSSKLSEIELKKGFVANTDNSRTYNLKEIDELAKSIRNERTKLKIAIEPFLKDEETKKILGDLNQSIANDKKSLLDIDNLIKKITKSKQQLVDTKKQIFDLYESNYKEYEKVIDLLKSRTSDLEKDGLSIIGKILFNYPKLRKCLMDISDGRSASYSRYSILENNRKSSDDCEYSLIFEDIKKIFDDILSKEYGLTSRTTIPNAIKTILDDYFFDFWEIKYKNDKLGEMSTGKASFVILMLIIGLSKSKAPFLIDQPEDNLDNRSITTDLVNYLRNKKIERQIIIVTHNANIVVNADSENVIVANQKGQNNEKSSSSFKFDYINGPIENSFDKLESETDVLKSMGIRQHIADIVEGGKDAFMMRERKYRFN
;
A
#
# COMPACT_ATOMS: atom_id res chain seq x y z
N LYS A 1 39.41 29.90 -60.22
CA LYS A 1 39.81 28.52 -60.62
C LYS A 1 41.31 28.22 -60.45
N ASN A 2 42.22 29.21 -60.43
CA ASN A 2 43.68 28.95 -60.36
C ASN A 2 44.28 28.88 -58.93
N LEU A 3 43.75 29.61 -57.94
CA LEU A 3 44.32 29.65 -56.58
C LEU A 3 44.20 28.32 -55.79
N TYR A 4 43.09 27.59 -55.93
CA TYR A 4 42.93 26.28 -55.29
C TYR A 4 43.95 25.27 -55.84
N LYS A 5 44.26 25.35 -57.14
CA LYS A 5 45.25 24.48 -57.79
C LYS A 5 46.68 24.79 -57.29
N GLU A 6 46.99 26.05 -57.01
CA GLU A 6 48.28 26.48 -56.43
C GLU A 6 48.43 26.08 -54.95
N VAL A 7 47.33 26.08 -54.18
CA VAL A 7 47.33 25.62 -52.77
C VAL A 7 47.47 24.10 -52.67
N ASP A 8 46.85 23.34 -53.59
CA ASP A 8 47.04 21.89 -53.70
C ASP A 8 48.46 21.51 -54.16
N ASP A 9 49.06 22.29 -55.06
CA ASP A 9 50.47 22.14 -55.48
C ASP A 9 51.44 22.39 -54.32
N LEU A 10 51.16 23.40 -53.48
CA LEU A 10 51.93 23.69 -52.27
C LEU A 10 51.77 22.60 -51.21
N SER A 11 50.57 22.04 -51.02
CA SER A 11 50.36 20.90 -50.11
C SER A 11 51.08 19.66 -50.61
N SER A 12 51.08 19.40 -51.91
CA SER A 12 51.81 18.29 -52.54
C SER A 12 53.33 18.42 -52.39
N LYS A 13 53.88 19.64 -52.57
CA LYS A 13 55.29 19.93 -52.28
C LYS A 13 55.64 19.78 -50.81
N LEU A 14 54.71 20.10 -49.90
CA LEU A 14 54.90 19.89 -48.45
C LEU A 14 54.96 18.39 -48.10
N SER A 15 54.13 17.57 -48.76
CA SER A 15 54.17 16.11 -48.61
C SER A 15 55.44 15.48 -49.21
N GLU A 16 55.99 16.01 -50.31
CA GLU A 16 57.31 15.60 -50.82
C GLU A 16 58.46 15.88 -49.83
N ILE A 17 58.36 16.96 -49.04
CA ILE A 17 59.33 17.30 -47.99
C ILE A 17 59.25 16.32 -46.81
N GLU A 18 58.06 15.84 -46.47
CA GLU A 18 57.90 14.80 -45.45
C GLU A 18 58.43 13.44 -45.92
N LEU A 19 58.29 13.11 -47.21
CA LEU A 19 58.81 11.88 -47.82
C LEU A 19 60.34 11.87 -47.98
N LYS A 20 60.98 13.02 -48.27
CA LYS A 20 62.44 13.14 -48.39
C LYS A 20 63.20 13.16 -47.04
N LYS A 21 62.52 13.01 -45.91
CA LYS A 21 63.15 12.63 -44.63
C LYS A 21 63.69 11.18 -44.62
N GLY A 22 63.52 10.43 -45.71
CA GLY A 22 64.10 9.10 -45.92
C GLY A 22 65.62 9.12 -46.10
N PHE A 23 66.29 8.28 -45.31
CA PHE A 23 67.74 8.17 -45.10
C PHE A 23 68.57 7.94 -46.37
N VAL A 24 69.75 8.55 -46.43
CA VAL A 24 70.89 8.07 -47.22
C VAL A 24 71.95 7.56 -46.23
N ALA A 25 72.22 6.25 -46.25
CA ALA A 25 73.25 5.64 -45.42
C ALA A 25 74.61 5.76 -46.11
N ASN A 26 75.64 6.19 -45.38
CA ASN A 26 77.03 5.91 -45.72
C ASN A 26 77.83 5.65 -44.42
N THR A 27 78.92 4.90 -44.59
CA THR A 27 79.52 3.90 -43.69
C THR A 27 80.19 4.36 -42.39
N ASP A 28 79.95 5.57 -41.91
CA ASP A 28 80.34 6.00 -40.57
C ASP A 28 79.15 6.68 -39.90
N ASN A 29 78.82 6.24 -38.68
CA ASN A 29 77.55 6.42 -37.98
C ASN A 29 77.22 7.89 -37.55
N SER A 30 77.58 8.88 -38.36
CA SER A 30 77.19 10.28 -38.23
C SER A 30 76.14 10.65 -39.29
N ARG A 31 74.99 11.15 -38.84
CA ARG A 31 73.92 11.64 -39.72
C ARG A 31 74.28 13.04 -40.20
N THR A 32 74.63 13.21 -41.47
CA THR A 32 74.79 14.53 -42.08
C THR A 32 73.59 14.85 -42.96
N TYR A 33 72.87 15.93 -42.62
CA TYR A 33 71.80 16.48 -43.46
C TYR A 33 72.43 17.20 -44.65
N ASN A 34 71.94 16.97 -45.87
CA ASN A 34 72.31 17.80 -47.03
C ASN A 34 71.65 19.19 -46.89
N LEU A 35 72.24 20.03 -46.03
CA LEU A 35 71.73 21.35 -45.66
C LEU A 35 71.58 22.28 -46.88
N LYS A 36 72.35 22.08 -47.95
CA LYS A 36 72.28 22.91 -49.17
C LYS A 36 70.97 22.73 -49.93
N GLU A 37 70.51 21.50 -50.12
CA GLU A 37 69.24 21.23 -50.81
C GLU A 37 68.04 21.70 -49.98
N ILE A 38 68.11 21.54 -48.65
CA ILE A 38 67.08 22.05 -47.74
C ILE A 38 67.04 23.59 -47.75
N ASP A 39 68.19 24.27 -47.79
CA ASP A 39 68.26 25.73 -47.88
C ASP A 39 67.78 26.26 -49.23
N GLU A 40 68.08 25.58 -50.33
CA GLU A 40 67.57 25.95 -51.66
C GLU A 40 66.05 25.77 -51.76
N LEU A 41 65.52 24.67 -51.20
CA LEU A 41 64.09 24.44 -51.14
C LEU A 41 63.39 25.46 -50.21
N ALA A 42 63.97 25.77 -49.05
CA ALA A 42 63.46 26.79 -48.14
C ALA A 42 63.50 28.19 -48.77
N LYS A 43 64.52 28.50 -49.57
CA LYS A 43 64.58 29.73 -50.38
C LYS A 43 63.51 29.74 -51.47
N SER A 44 63.29 28.61 -52.16
CA SER A 44 62.22 28.48 -53.15
C SER A 44 60.84 28.70 -52.54
N ILE A 45 60.56 28.08 -51.39
CA ILE A 45 59.30 28.23 -50.65
C ILE A 45 59.14 29.67 -50.14
N ARG A 46 60.22 30.30 -49.63
CA ARG A 46 60.18 31.72 -49.24
C ARG A 46 59.89 32.62 -50.43
N ASN A 47 60.45 32.33 -51.61
CA ASN A 47 60.21 33.06 -52.84
C ASN A 47 58.79 32.87 -53.38
N GLU A 48 58.25 31.64 -53.34
CA GLU A 48 56.84 31.39 -53.69
C GLU A 48 55.91 32.09 -52.69
N ARG A 49 56.23 32.06 -51.40
CA ARG A 49 55.48 32.78 -50.36
C ARG A 49 55.50 34.28 -50.59
N THR A 50 56.63 34.89 -50.94
CA THR A 50 56.68 36.33 -51.27
C THR A 50 55.93 36.64 -52.56
N LYS A 51 56.04 35.80 -53.61
CA LYS A 51 55.25 35.96 -54.84
C LYS A 51 53.75 35.89 -54.59
N LEU A 52 53.28 34.92 -53.81
CA LEU A 52 51.87 34.81 -53.41
C LEU A 52 51.43 35.98 -52.54
N LYS A 53 52.29 36.45 -51.62
CA LYS A 53 52.00 37.62 -50.78
C LYS A 53 51.84 38.90 -51.62
N ILE A 54 52.66 39.07 -52.65
CA ILE A 54 52.57 40.18 -53.62
C ILE A 54 51.33 40.01 -54.52
N ALA A 55 51.01 38.79 -54.94
CA ALA A 55 49.83 38.50 -55.78
C ALA A 55 48.51 38.71 -55.03
N ILE A 56 48.48 38.49 -53.71
CA ILE A 56 47.34 38.74 -52.83
C ILE A 56 47.25 40.23 -52.41
N GLU A 57 48.37 40.96 -52.44
CA GLU A 57 48.46 42.38 -52.05
C GLU A 57 47.48 43.32 -52.79
N PRO A 58 47.25 43.24 -54.12
CA PRO A 58 46.23 44.04 -54.80
C PRO A 58 44.80 43.66 -54.39
N PHE A 59 44.52 42.40 -54.05
CA PHE A 59 43.23 41.97 -53.52
C PHE A 59 43.00 42.39 -52.06
N LEU A 60 44.07 42.65 -51.30
CA LEU A 60 44.02 43.22 -49.94
C LEU A 60 43.97 44.76 -49.94
N LYS A 61 44.24 45.42 -51.07
CA LYS A 61 44.13 46.87 -51.27
C LYS A 61 42.73 47.29 -51.73
N ASP A 62 41.96 46.36 -52.28
CA ASP A 62 40.55 46.56 -52.58
C ASP A 62 39.75 46.64 -51.26
N GLU A 63 39.25 47.84 -50.93
CA GLU A 63 38.52 48.09 -49.68
C GLU A 63 37.27 47.19 -49.56
N GLU A 64 36.62 46.85 -50.68
CA GLU A 64 35.49 45.93 -50.72
C GLU A 64 35.88 44.53 -50.25
N THR A 65 36.98 43.96 -50.76
CA THR A 65 37.44 42.61 -50.39
C THR A 65 37.84 42.52 -48.90
N LYS A 66 38.45 43.57 -48.32
CA LYS A 66 38.74 43.63 -46.88
C LYS A 66 37.49 43.69 -46.02
N LYS A 67 36.50 44.48 -46.45
CA LYS A 67 35.21 44.60 -45.76
C LYS A 67 34.47 43.27 -45.77
N ILE A 68 34.41 42.59 -46.92
CA ILE A 68 33.81 41.25 -47.06
C ILE A 68 34.50 40.23 -46.14
N LEU A 69 35.84 40.22 -46.07
CA LEU A 69 36.58 39.33 -45.17
C LEU A 69 36.33 39.65 -43.68
N GLY A 70 36.19 40.93 -43.33
CA GLY A 70 35.80 41.36 -41.98
C GLY A 70 34.40 40.86 -41.61
N ASP A 71 33.44 41.08 -42.50
CA ASP A 71 32.05 40.64 -42.35
C ASP A 71 31.96 39.11 -42.26
N LEU A 72 32.72 38.37 -43.07
CA LEU A 72 32.77 36.91 -43.04
C LEU A 72 33.38 36.38 -41.73
N ASN A 73 34.48 36.97 -41.25
CA ASN A 73 35.09 36.56 -39.98
C ASN A 73 34.17 36.87 -38.80
N GLN A 74 33.44 37.99 -38.85
CA GLN A 74 32.45 38.34 -37.85
C GLN A 74 31.25 37.39 -37.89
N SER A 75 30.80 36.98 -39.09
CA SER A 75 29.80 35.93 -39.27
C SER A 75 30.28 34.59 -38.70
N ILE A 76 31.49 34.15 -39.01
CA ILE A 76 32.08 32.91 -38.47
C ILE A 76 32.17 32.96 -36.94
N ALA A 77 32.55 34.11 -36.37
CA ALA A 77 32.59 34.29 -34.92
C ALA A 77 31.20 34.19 -34.28
N ASN A 78 30.18 34.78 -34.93
CA ASN A 78 28.78 34.68 -34.51
C ASN A 78 28.28 33.24 -34.62
N ASP A 79 28.54 32.54 -35.71
CA ASP A 79 28.14 31.14 -35.92
C ASP A 79 28.78 30.21 -34.89
N LYS A 80 30.07 30.42 -34.57
CA LYS A 80 30.75 29.70 -33.48
C LYS A 80 30.10 29.92 -32.13
N LYS A 81 29.66 31.16 -31.85
CA LYS A 81 28.94 31.48 -30.61
C LYS A 81 27.57 30.80 -30.57
N SER A 82 26.83 30.83 -31.67
CA SER A 82 25.55 30.14 -31.79
C SER A 82 25.68 28.62 -31.65
N LEU A 83 26.74 28.01 -32.18
CA LEU A 83 27.03 26.58 -31.99
C LEU A 83 27.30 26.24 -30.52
N LEU A 84 28.07 27.07 -29.81
CA LEU A 84 28.29 26.93 -28.37
C LEU A 84 26.98 27.01 -27.57
N ASP A 85 26.09 27.93 -27.94
CA ASP A 85 24.77 28.07 -27.30
C ASP A 85 23.89 26.85 -27.56
N ILE A 86 23.89 26.31 -28.78
CA ILE A 86 23.20 25.06 -29.14
C ILE A 86 23.72 23.89 -28.31
N ASP A 87 25.04 23.71 -28.19
CA ASP A 87 25.65 22.66 -27.37
C ASP A 87 25.23 22.76 -25.90
N ASN A 88 25.20 23.98 -25.36
CA ASN A 88 24.75 24.22 -23.98
C ASN A 88 23.26 23.89 -23.80
N LEU A 89 22.41 24.22 -24.78
CA LEU A 89 21.00 23.85 -24.76
C LEU A 89 20.80 22.34 -24.84
N ILE A 90 21.54 21.64 -25.70
CA ILE A 90 21.50 20.16 -25.80
C ILE A 90 21.88 19.52 -24.47
N LYS A 91 22.95 20.00 -23.81
CA LYS A 91 23.33 19.53 -22.47
C LYS A 91 22.22 19.75 -21.44
N LYS A 92 21.59 20.93 -21.44
CA LYS A 92 20.47 21.24 -20.54
C LYS A 92 19.28 20.31 -20.79
N ILE A 93 18.87 20.12 -22.05
CA ILE A 93 17.78 19.23 -22.43
C ILE A 93 18.07 17.80 -21.99
N THR A 94 19.29 17.31 -22.21
CA THR A 94 19.71 15.96 -21.82
C THR A 94 19.61 15.78 -20.30
N LYS A 95 20.11 16.76 -19.54
CA LYS A 95 20.00 16.76 -18.07
C LYS A 95 18.55 16.75 -17.60
N SER A 96 17.69 17.60 -18.18
CA SER A 96 16.27 17.65 -17.83
C SER A 96 15.53 16.36 -18.19
N LYS A 97 15.84 15.73 -19.32
CA LYS A 97 15.30 14.41 -19.69
C LYS A 97 15.69 13.34 -18.67
N GLN A 98 16.95 13.32 -18.23
CA GLN A 98 17.39 12.39 -17.20
C GLN A 98 16.65 12.62 -15.88
N GLN A 99 16.53 13.89 -15.45
CA GLN A 99 15.78 14.25 -14.24
C GLN A 99 14.31 13.81 -14.30
N LEU A 100 13.66 13.89 -15.46
CA LEU A 100 12.29 13.41 -15.63
C LEU A 100 12.18 11.89 -15.43
N VAL A 101 13.11 11.12 -15.99
CA VAL A 101 13.16 9.66 -15.81
C VAL A 101 13.39 9.30 -14.34
N ASP A 102 14.34 9.96 -13.68
CA ASP A 102 14.67 9.71 -12.28
C ASP A 102 13.49 10.08 -11.36
N THR A 103 12.84 11.22 -11.61
CA THR A 103 11.67 11.67 -10.82
C THR A 103 10.50 10.72 -11.01
N LYS A 104 10.21 10.27 -12.25
CA LYS A 104 9.17 9.28 -12.53
C LYS A 104 9.44 7.98 -11.75
N LYS A 105 10.68 7.51 -11.75
CA LYS A 105 11.07 6.33 -10.98
C LYS A 105 10.82 6.51 -9.48
N GLN A 106 11.28 7.64 -8.91
CA GLN A 106 11.06 7.95 -7.49
C GLN A 106 9.57 7.96 -7.10
N ILE A 107 8.70 8.50 -7.95
CA ILE A 107 7.25 8.51 -7.72
C ILE A 107 6.71 7.08 -7.61
N PHE A 108 7.09 6.19 -8.52
CA PHE A 108 6.63 4.81 -8.49
C PHE A 108 7.26 4.00 -7.35
N ASP A 109 8.52 4.26 -7.00
CA ASP A 109 9.17 3.65 -5.84
C ASP A 109 8.43 4.04 -4.54
N LEU A 110 7.97 5.29 -4.42
CA LEU A 110 7.14 5.76 -3.31
C LEU A 110 5.75 5.09 -3.30
N TYR A 111 5.12 4.96 -4.47
CA TYR A 111 3.82 4.30 -4.60
C TYR A 111 3.88 2.83 -4.18
N GLU A 112 4.92 2.10 -4.61
CA GLU A 112 5.18 0.72 -4.18
C GLU A 112 5.49 0.63 -2.68
N SER A 113 6.27 1.58 -2.16
CA SER A 113 6.55 1.63 -0.72
C SER A 113 5.28 1.84 0.10
N ASN A 114 4.35 2.69 -0.36
CA ASN A 114 3.05 2.88 0.29
C ASN A 114 2.24 1.58 0.32
N TYR A 115 2.19 0.84 -0.79
CA TYR A 115 1.53 -0.47 -0.84
C TYR A 115 2.13 -1.46 0.18
N LYS A 116 3.47 -1.50 0.28
CA LYS A 116 4.17 -2.37 1.25
C LYS A 116 3.87 -2.03 2.71
N GLU A 117 3.46 -0.80 3.03
CA GLU A 117 3.00 -0.48 4.38
C GLU A 117 1.72 -1.23 4.76
N TYR A 118 0.80 -1.46 3.82
CA TYR A 118 -0.39 -2.30 4.06
C TYR A 118 0.00 -3.74 4.40
N GLU A 119 0.97 -4.32 3.68
CA GLU A 119 1.50 -5.66 3.97
C GLU A 119 2.08 -5.73 5.39
N LYS A 120 2.90 -4.73 5.77
CA LYS A 120 3.50 -4.65 7.10
C LYS A 120 2.44 -4.55 8.21
N VAL A 121 1.38 -3.75 8.01
CA VAL A 121 0.28 -3.62 8.98
C VAL A 121 -0.43 -4.96 9.16
N ILE A 122 -0.73 -5.65 8.07
CA ILE A 122 -1.39 -6.97 8.11
C ILE A 122 -0.50 -7.98 8.84
N ASP A 123 0.78 -8.06 8.48
CA ASP A 123 1.74 -8.98 9.10
C ASP A 123 1.94 -8.70 10.60
N LEU A 124 2.02 -7.43 11.00
CA LEU A 124 2.16 -7.03 12.40
C LEU A 124 0.96 -7.51 13.24
N LEU A 125 -0.24 -7.41 12.69
CA LEU A 125 -1.48 -7.74 13.39
C LEU A 125 -1.82 -9.24 13.34
N LYS A 126 -1.27 -9.99 12.39
CA LYS A 126 -1.48 -11.44 12.25
C LYS A 126 -1.21 -12.22 13.54
N SER A 127 -0.16 -11.86 14.28
CA SER A 127 0.18 -12.50 15.55
C SER A 127 -0.89 -12.32 16.64
N ARG A 128 -1.68 -11.23 16.58
CA ARG A 128 -2.73 -10.93 17.56
C ARG A 128 -4.00 -11.74 17.34
N THR A 129 -4.17 -12.30 16.15
CA THR A 129 -5.38 -13.04 15.76
C THR A 129 -5.19 -14.55 15.85
N SER A 130 -3.94 -15.05 15.89
CA SER A 130 -3.63 -16.48 15.93
C SER A 130 -4.22 -17.22 17.14
N ASP A 131 -4.32 -16.57 18.31
CA ASP A 131 -4.94 -17.21 19.48
C ASP A 131 -6.44 -17.44 19.32
N LEU A 132 -7.11 -16.63 18.50
CA LEU A 132 -8.55 -16.76 18.22
C LEU A 132 -8.86 -17.94 17.30
N GLU A 133 -7.87 -18.38 16.50
CA GLU A 133 -8.04 -19.52 15.59
C GLU A 133 -8.31 -20.81 16.37
N LYS A 134 -7.75 -20.94 17.60
CA LYS A 134 -8.01 -22.06 18.52
C LYS A 134 -9.49 -22.16 18.90
N ASP A 135 -10.16 -21.01 18.98
CA ASP A 135 -11.58 -20.90 19.31
C ASP A 135 -12.47 -21.00 18.03
N GLY A 136 -11.88 -21.31 16.87
CA GLY A 136 -12.57 -21.45 15.59
C GLY A 136 -12.89 -20.12 14.89
N LEU A 137 -12.30 -19.02 15.38
CA LEU A 137 -12.45 -17.67 14.84
C LEU A 137 -11.19 -17.26 14.07
N SER A 138 -11.33 -17.13 12.74
CA SER A 138 -10.25 -16.71 11.84
C SER A 138 -10.47 -15.28 11.41
N ILE A 139 -9.44 -14.45 11.53
CA ILE A 139 -9.43 -13.07 11.03
C ILE A 139 -8.29 -12.94 10.02
N ILE A 140 -8.66 -12.70 8.76
CA ILE A 140 -7.73 -12.67 7.63
C ILE A 140 -7.66 -11.24 7.09
N GLY A 141 -6.51 -10.60 7.25
CA GLY A 141 -6.23 -9.31 6.61
C GLY A 141 -5.98 -9.50 5.12
N LYS A 142 -6.65 -8.69 4.30
CA LYS A 142 -6.51 -8.62 2.85
C LYS A 142 -6.27 -7.17 2.45
N ILE A 143 -5.46 -6.97 1.42
CA ILE A 143 -5.32 -5.66 0.77
C ILE A 143 -6.28 -5.69 -0.41
N LEU A 144 -7.22 -4.74 -0.46
CA LEU A 144 -8.18 -4.62 -1.54
C LEU A 144 -8.01 -3.27 -2.24
N PHE A 145 -8.61 -3.14 -3.42
CA PHE A 145 -8.50 -1.96 -4.27
C PHE A 145 -9.87 -1.39 -4.61
N ASN A 146 -10.05 -0.08 -4.45
CA ASN A 146 -11.34 0.58 -4.66
C ASN A 146 -11.55 0.97 -6.14
N TYR A 147 -11.75 -0.04 -7.00
CA TYR A 147 -12.00 0.15 -8.43
C TYR A 147 -13.12 1.15 -8.74
N PRO A 148 -14.31 1.11 -8.07
CA PRO A 148 -15.37 2.08 -8.33
C PRO A 148 -14.97 3.53 -8.04
N LYS A 149 -14.22 3.78 -6.95
CA LYS A 149 -13.75 5.12 -6.60
C LYS A 149 -12.74 5.62 -7.63
N LEU A 150 -11.74 4.80 -7.99
CA LEU A 150 -10.77 5.13 -9.04
C LEU A 150 -11.49 5.48 -10.34
N ARG A 151 -12.37 4.58 -10.81
CA ARG A 151 -13.11 4.75 -12.05
C ARG A 151 -13.91 6.05 -12.07
N LYS A 152 -14.63 6.36 -10.99
CA LYS A 152 -15.36 7.62 -10.86
C LYS A 152 -14.42 8.83 -10.99
N CYS A 153 -13.33 8.85 -10.24
CA CYS A 153 -12.36 9.96 -10.27
C CYS A 153 -11.74 10.15 -11.66
N LEU A 154 -11.42 9.06 -12.36
CA LEU A 154 -10.84 9.10 -13.70
C LEU A 154 -11.86 9.51 -14.79
N MET A 155 -13.13 9.16 -14.60
CA MET A 155 -14.22 9.63 -15.46
C MET A 155 -14.44 11.13 -15.29
N ASP A 156 -14.42 11.63 -14.06
CA ASP A 156 -14.63 13.06 -13.76
C ASP A 156 -13.57 13.96 -14.41
N ILE A 157 -12.35 13.46 -14.60
CA ILE A 157 -11.26 14.20 -15.26
C ILE A 157 -11.17 13.99 -16.77
N SER A 158 -11.97 13.08 -17.34
CA SER A 158 -11.88 12.73 -18.75
C SER A 158 -12.93 13.41 -19.61
N ASP A 159 -12.58 13.69 -20.87
CA ASP A 159 -13.45 14.39 -21.82
C ASP A 159 -14.66 13.61 -22.32
N GLY A 160 -14.80 12.33 -21.99
CA GLY A 160 -15.96 11.49 -22.35
C GLY A 160 -15.98 11.04 -23.81
N ARG A 161 -15.10 11.57 -24.67
CA ARG A 161 -15.23 11.47 -26.15
C ARG A 161 -14.46 10.31 -26.74
N SER A 162 -13.34 9.99 -26.10
CA SER A 162 -12.59 8.79 -26.39
C SER A 162 -13.06 7.75 -25.38
N ALA A 163 -13.41 6.54 -25.82
CA ALA A 163 -13.66 5.41 -24.92
C ALA A 163 -12.35 4.95 -24.22
N SER A 164 -11.50 5.90 -23.80
CA SER A 164 -10.15 5.67 -23.31
C SER A 164 -10.15 4.74 -22.10
N TYR A 165 -11.21 4.76 -21.30
CA TYR A 165 -11.41 3.93 -20.11
C TYR A 165 -11.45 2.43 -20.40
N SER A 166 -11.96 2.02 -21.57
CA SER A 166 -12.17 0.59 -21.86
C SER A 166 -10.87 -0.17 -22.16
N ARG A 167 -9.74 0.55 -22.22
CA ARG A 167 -8.41 -0.01 -22.54
C ARG A 167 -7.64 -0.49 -21.32
N TYR A 168 -8.19 -0.32 -20.12
CA TYR A 168 -7.53 -0.62 -18.85
C TYR A 168 -8.41 -1.55 -18.02
N SER A 169 -7.85 -2.67 -17.58
CA SER A 169 -8.58 -3.69 -16.82
C SER A 169 -9.04 -3.16 -15.46
N ILE A 170 -8.25 -2.28 -14.86
CA ILE A 170 -8.53 -1.61 -13.59
C ILE A 170 -9.77 -0.68 -13.64
N LEU A 171 -10.26 -0.32 -14.84
CA LEU A 171 -11.41 0.57 -15.03
C LEU A 171 -12.67 -0.17 -15.50
N GLU A 172 -12.66 -1.50 -15.55
CA GLU A 172 -13.83 -2.28 -15.92
C GLU A 172 -15.01 -2.04 -14.96
N ASN A 173 -16.23 -2.00 -15.51
CA ASN A 173 -17.44 -1.68 -14.75
C ASN A 173 -17.90 -2.78 -13.78
N ASN A 174 -17.52 -4.03 -14.05
CA ASN A 174 -17.86 -5.20 -13.25
C ASN A 174 -17.01 -5.31 -11.96
N ARG A 175 -15.85 -4.64 -11.91
CA ARG A 175 -14.93 -4.67 -10.76
C ARG A 175 -15.50 -3.91 -9.57
N LYS A 176 -15.60 -4.59 -8.44
CA LYS A 176 -16.06 -4.09 -7.15
C LYS A 176 -14.90 -3.94 -6.19
N SER A 177 -15.07 -3.11 -5.16
CA SER A 177 -14.06 -2.93 -4.11
C SER A 177 -13.80 -4.19 -3.29
N SER A 178 -14.75 -5.13 -3.28
CA SER A 178 -14.64 -6.42 -2.58
C SER A 178 -13.91 -7.51 -3.37
N ASP A 179 -13.58 -7.24 -4.64
CA ASP A 179 -12.92 -8.23 -5.49
C ASP A 179 -11.46 -8.36 -5.09
N ASP A 180 -10.93 -9.58 -5.15
CA ASP A 180 -9.51 -9.81 -4.95
C ASP A 180 -8.69 -9.02 -5.97
N CYS A 181 -7.54 -8.50 -5.53
CA CYS A 181 -6.68 -7.67 -6.35
C CYS A 181 -5.24 -8.19 -6.36
N GLU A 182 -4.61 -8.10 -7.53
CA GLU A 182 -3.20 -8.43 -7.70
C GLU A 182 -2.43 -7.13 -7.95
N TYR A 183 -1.48 -6.83 -7.05
CA TYR A 183 -0.76 -5.56 -7.07
C TYR A 183 0.01 -5.35 -8.38
N SER A 184 0.65 -6.40 -8.90
CA SER A 184 1.40 -6.40 -10.17
C SER A 184 0.54 -5.86 -11.33
N LEU A 185 -0.65 -6.42 -11.52
CA LEU A 185 -1.58 -6.04 -12.58
C LEU A 185 -2.09 -4.61 -12.41
N ILE A 186 -2.46 -4.23 -11.18
CA ILE A 186 -2.90 -2.85 -10.87
C ILE A 186 -1.78 -1.85 -11.17
N PHE A 187 -0.57 -2.16 -10.74
CA PHE A 187 0.58 -1.28 -10.91
C PHE A 187 0.96 -1.09 -12.37
N GLU A 188 0.86 -2.16 -13.18
CA GLU A 188 1.05 -2.08 -14.63
C GLU A 188 0.00 -1.18 -15.30
N ASP A 189 -1.28 -1.34 -14.96
CA ASP A 189 -2.35 -0.50 -15.49
C ASP A 189 -2.18 0.97 -15.06
N ILE A 190 -1.80 1.23 -13.79
CA ILE A 190 -1.52 2.58 -13.29
C ILE A 190 -0.37 3.23 -14.06
N LYS A 191 0.73 2.50 -14.30
CA LYS A 191 1.87 2.99 -15.09
C LYS A 191 1.45 3.33 -16.52
N LYS A 192 0.64 2.46 -17.13
CA LYS A 192 0.13 2.67 -18.49
C LYS A 192 -0.75 3.91 -18.56
N ILE A 193 -1.73 4.06 -17.66
CA ILE A 193 -2.59 5.25 -17.59
C ILE A 193 -1.76 6.51 -17.36
N PHE A 194 -0.77 6.45 -16.47
CA PHE A 194 0.14 7.57 -16.21
C PHE A 194 0.87 8.01 -17.50
N ASP A 195 1.41 7.06 -18.26
CA ASP A 195 2.12 7.35 -19.51
C ASP A 195 1.18 7.87 -20.60
N ASP A 196 -0.03 7.30 -20.70
CA ASP A 196 -1.04 7.74 -21.66
C ASP A 196 -1.57 9.15 -21.34
N ILE A 197 -1.62 9.55 -20.06
CA ILE A 197 -1.91 10.94 -19.65
C ILE A 197 -0.78 11.87 -20.08
N LEU A 198 0.49 11.48 -19.91
CA LEU A 198 1.65 12.30 -20.28
C LEU A 198 1.80 12.46 -21.80
N SER A 199 1.57 11.39 -22.56
CA SER A 199 1.59 11.39 -24.03
C SER A 199 0.34 12.05 -24.64
N LYS A 200 -0.66 12.37 -23.82
CA LYS A 200 -1.99 12.90 -24.21
C LYS A 200 -2.84 11.91 -25.02
N GLU A 201 -2.54 10.61 -24.92
CA GLU A 201 -3.39 9.54 -25.44
C GLU A 201 -4.64 9.32 -24.59
N TYR A 202 -4.58 9.68 -23.30
CA TYR A 202 -5.74 9.76 -22.41
C TYR A 202 -6.41 11.14 -22.53
N GLY A 203 -7.62 11.18 -23.08
CA GLY A 203 -8.40 12.41 -23.26
C GLY A 203 -8.86 13.03 -21.92
N LEU A 204 -8.31 14.19 -21.59
CA LEU A 204 -8.64 14.96 -20.39
C LEU A 204 -9.65 16.09 -20.70
N THR A 205 -10.52 16.41 -19.75
CA THR A 205 -11.37 17.60 -19.87
C THR A 205 -10.53 18.87 -19.91
N SER A 206 -11.08 19.94 -20.50
CA SER A 206 -10.45 21.26 -20.52
C SER A 206 -10.25 21.88 -19.13
N ARG A 207 -10.92 21.35 -18.10
CA ARG A 207 -10.84 21.84 -16.71
C ARG A 207 -9.71 21.16 -15.92
N THR A 208 -9.16 20.06 -16.42
CA THR A 208 -8.13 19.28 -15.73
C THR A 208 -6.76 19.52 -16.32
N THR A 209 -5.76 19.70 -15.47
CA THR A 209 -4.35 19.76 -15.85
C THR A 209 -3.68 18.40 -15.72
N ILE A 210 -2.62 18.15 -16.49
CA ILE A 210 -1.83 16.91 -16.39
C ILE A 210 -1.39 16.62 -14.95
N PRO A 211 -0.82 17.57 -14.17
CA PRO A 211 -0.44 17.31 -12.79
C PRO A 211 -1.61 16.86 -11.90
N ASN A 212 -2.81 17.41 -12.09
CA ASN A 212 -3.99 17.00 -11.32
C ASN A 212 -4.46 15.61 -11.74
N ALA A 213 -4.43 15.29 -13.03
CA ALA A 213 -4.74 13.95 -13.52
C ALA A 213 -3.77 12.90 -12.94
N ILE A 214 -2.48 13.22 -12.93
CA ILE A 214 -1.43 12.35 -12.34
C ILE A 214 -1.64 12.16 -10.83
N LYS A 215 -1.96 13.22 -10.09
CA LYS A 215 -2.32 13.09 -8.67
C LYS A 215 -3.56 12.24 -8.45
N THR A 216 -4.52 12.31 -9.36
CA THR A 216 -5.76 11.54 -9.28
C THR A 216 -5.47 10.04 -9.47
N ILE A 217 -4.73 9.64 -10.51
CA ILE A 217 -4.39 8.23 -10.74
C ILE A 217 -3.50 7.64 -9.64
N LEU A 218 -2.63 8.46 -9.02
CA LEU A 218 -1.72 8.04 -7.94
C LEU A 218 -2.27 8.23 -6.53
N ASP A 219 -3.54 8.63 -6.38
CA ASP A 219 -4.19 8.70 -5.06
C ASP A 219 -4.28 7.32 -4.42
N ASP A 220 -4.51 7.28 -3.11
CA ASP A 220 -4.64 6.01 -2.40
C ASP A 220 -6.04 5.42 -2.58
N TYR A 221 -6.08 4.34 -3.35
CA TYR A 221 -7.27 3.53 -3.60
C TYR A 221 -7.16 2.14 -2.97
N PHE A 222 -6.00 1.80 -2.42
CA PHE A 222 -5.87 0.59 -1.62
C PHE A 222 -6.50 0.82 -0.25
N PHE A 223 -6.92 -0.26 0.38
CA PHE A 223 -7.40 -0.25 1.75
C PHE A 223 -7.22 -1.62 2.38
N ASP A 224 -7.05 -1.64 3.69
CA ASP A 224 -7.05 -2.88 4.46
C ASP A 224 -8.48 -3.36 4.70
N PHE A 225 -8.70 -4.65 4.46
CA PHE A 225 -9.97 -5.32 4.66
C PHE A 225 -9.75 -6.57 5.52
N TRP A 226 -10.53 -6.71 6.58
CA TRP A 226 -10.41 -7.82 7.51
C TRP A 226 -11.59 -8.77 7.36
N GLU A 227 -11.34 -9.92 6.74
CA GLU A 227 -12.35 -10.98 6.58
C GLU A 227 -12.44 -11.82 7.86
N ILE A 228 -13.62 -11.83 8.47
CA ILE A 228 -13.88 -12.58 9.71
C ILE A 228 -14.68 -13.83 9.38
N LYS A 229 -14.17 -14.99 9.81
CA LYS A 229 -14.82 -16.29 9.65
C LYS A 229 -14.92 -17.01 10.99
N TYR A 230 -16.06 -17.63 11.25
CA TYR A 230 -16.26 -18.49 12.42
C TYR A 230 -16.85 -19.83 12.00
N LYS A 231 -16.11 -20.92 12.26
CA LYS A 231 -16.44 -22.28 11.82
C LYS A 231 -16.84 -22.33 10.32
N ASN A 232 -15.99 -21.75 9.46
CA ASN A 232 -16.12 -21.63 8.00
C ASN A 232 -17.19 -20.67 7.45
N ASP A 233 -18.06 -20.11 8.29
CA ASP A 233 -19.03 -19.11 7.83
C ASP A 233 -18.41 -17.71 7.89
N LYS A 234 -18.68 -16.87 6.89
CA LYS A 234 -18.28 -15.45 6.89
C LYS A 234 -19.24 -14.64 7.75
N LEU A 235 -18.72 -13.62 8.46
CA LEU A 235 -19.53 -12.81 9.38
C LEU A 235 -20.82 -12.25 8.75
N GLY A 236 -20.76 -11.80 7.49
CA GLY A 236 -21.92 -11.25 6.77
C GLY A 236 -22.96 -12.28 6.32
N GLU A 237 -22.65 -13.57 6.41
CA GLU A 237 -23.53 -14.69 6.05
C GLU A 237 -24.13 -15.38 7.28
N MET A 238 -23.72 -14.97 8.48
CA MET A 238 -24.16 -15.55 9.75
C MET A 238 -25.56 -15.09 10.14
N SER A 239 -26.27 -15.92 10.92
CA SER A 239 -27.47 -15.47 11.63
C SER A 239 -27.10 -14.36 12.62
N THR A 240 -28.08 -13.52 12.97
CA THR A 240 -27.90 -12.42 13.93
C THR A 240 -27.28 -12.91 15.24
N GLY A 241 -27.73 -14.05 15.76
CA GLY A 241 -27.15 -14.63 16.97
C GLY A 241 -25.72 -15.10 16.81
N LYS A 242 -25.42 -15.85 15.74
CA LYS A 242 -24.06 -16.31 15.49
C LYS A 242 -23.10 -15.12 15.29
N ALA A 243 -23.54 -14.06 14.61
CA ALA A 243 -22.77 -12.84 14.45
C ALA A 243 -22.52 -12.11 15.79
N SER A 244 -23.55 -11.98 16.63
CA SER A 244 -23.42 -11.39 17.98
C SER A 244 -22.43 -12.17 18.85
N PHE A 245 -22.47 -13.51 18.79
CA PHE A 245 -21.49 -14.35 19.48
C PHE A 245 -20.06 -14.10 19.00
N VAL A 246 -19.85 -14.06 17.68
CA VAL A 246 -18.53 -13.76 17.11
C VAL A 246 -18.02 -12.39 17.54
N ILE A 247 -18.89 -11.38 17.60
CA ILE A 247 -18.52 -10.05 18.11
C ILE A 247 -18.08 -10.11 19.58
N LEU A 248 -18.81 -10.86 20.42
CA LEU A 248 -18.43 -11.08 21.81
C LEU A 248 -17.04 -11.76 21.93
N MET A 249 -16.78 -12.79 21.11
CA MET A 249 -15.47 -13.44 21.04
C MET A 249 -14.36 -12.46 20.66
N LEU A 250 -14.59 -11.59 19.65
CA LEU A 250 -13.62 -10.57 19.23
C LEU A 250 -13.30 -9.60 20.37
N ILE A 251 -14.31 -9.10 21.09
CA ILE A 251 -14.12 -8.15 22.19
C ILE A 251 -13.30 -8.78 23.32
N ILE A 252 -13.65 -10.00 23.72
CA ILE A 252 -12.97 -10.71 24.80
C ILE A 252 -11.55 -11.10 24.37
N GLY A 253 -11.41 -11.69 23.19
CA GLY A 253 -10.18 -12.32 22.72
C GLY A 253 -9.11 -11.35 22.22
N LEU A 254 -9.49 -10.20 21.66
CA LEU A 254 -8.52 -9.16 21.25
C LEU A 254 -8.03 -8.30 22.42
N SER A 255 -8.71 -8.37 23.58
CA SER A 255 -8.36 -7.60 24.76
C SER A 255 -7.18 -8.24 25.49
N LYS A 256 -6.04 -7.54 25.54
CA LYS A 256 -4.89 -7.95 26.38
C LYS A 256 -5.06 -7.58 27.86
N SER A 257 -6.14 -6.88 28.20
CA SER A 257 -6.39 -6.43 29.57
C SER A 257 -6.93 -7.58 30.42
N LYS A 258 -6.39 -7.71 31.63
CA LYS A 258 -6.89 -8.63 32.65
C LYS A 258 -7.98 -8.02 33.54
N ALA A 259 -8.41 -6.78 33.26
CA ALA A 259 -9.49 -6.14 34.01
C ALA A 259 -10.77 -6.98 33.95
N PRO A 260 -11.65 -6.97 34.96
CA PRO A 260 -12.90 -7.74 34.91
C PRO A 260 -13.72 -7.42 33.65
N PHE A 261 -14.40 -8.43 33.10
CA PHE A 261 -15.31 -8.27 31.97
C PHE A 261 -16.75 -8.46 32.42
N LEU A 262 -17.59 -7.44 32.28
CA LEU A 262 -19.01 -7.49 32.63
C LEU A 262 -19.83 -7.70 31.36
N ILE A 263 -20.67 -8.74 31.37
CA ILE A 263 -21.57 -9.07 30.25
C ILE A 263 -22.99 -9.10 30.79
N ASP A 264 -23.86 -8.29 30.18
CA ASP A 264 -25.29 -8.29 30.49
C ASP A 264 -26.04 -9.06 29.39
N GLN A 265 -26.80 -10.08 29.80
CA GLN A 265 -27.63 -10.94 28.97
C GLN A 265 -26.95 -11.38 27.65
N PRO A 266 -25.82 -12.12 27.70
CA PRO A 266 -25.17 -12.61 26.49
C PRO A 266 -26.07 -13.50 25.61
N GLU A 267 -27.15 -14.05 26.17
CA GLU A 267 -28.11 -14.94 25.52
C GLU A 267 -29.15 -14.26 24.62
N ASP A 268 -29.49 -12.99 24.81
CA ASP A 268 -30.71 -12.38 24.25
C ASP A 268 -30.80 -12.43 22.71
N ASN A 269 -29.65 -12.48 22.04
CA ASN A 269 -29.57 -12.58 20.59
C ASN A 269 -29.16 -13.97 20.08
N LEU A 270 -28.81 -14.90 20.96
CA LEU A 270 -28.28 -16.21 20.60
C LEU A 270 -29.41 -17.25 20.51
N ASP A 271 -29.32 -18.20 19.58
CA ASP A 271 -30.23 -19.33 19.57
C ASP A 271 -29.85 -20.34 20.67
N ASN A 272 -30.83 -21.01 21.27
CA ASN A 272 -30.62 -21.98 22.37
C ASN A 272 -29.53 -23.03 22.09
N ARG A 273 -29.29 -23.39 20.83
CA ARG A 273 -28.23 -24.33 20.45
C ARG A 273 -26.84 -23.68 20.53
N SER A 274 -26.66 -22.44 20.07
CA SER A 274 -25.38 -21.72 20.18
C SER A 274 -25.12 -21.18 21.59
N ILE A 275 -26.17 -20.81 22.35
CA ILE A 275 -26.08 -20.46 23.78
C ILE A 275 -25.37 -21.59 24.54
N THR A 276 -25.81 -22.82 24.32
CA THR A 276 -25.49 -23.89 25.26
C THR A 276 -24.11 -24.50 25.05
N THR A 277 -23.59 -24.54 23.81
CA THR A 277 -22.31 -25.22 23.55
C THR A 277 -21.19 -24.23 23.28
N ASP A 278 -21.39 -23.29 22.35
CA ASP A 278 -20.29 -22.43 21.89
C ASP A 278 -19.97 -21.32 22.89
N LEU A 279 -21.01 -20.60 23.36
CA LEU A 279 -20.83 -19.54 24.35
C LEU A 279 -20.28 -20.10 25.67
N VAL A 280 -20.90 -21.15 26.19
CA VAL A 280 -20.47 -21.80 27.43
C VAL A 280 -19.02 -22.25 27.36
N ASN A 281 -18.63 -23.01 26.31
CA ASN A 281 -17.27 -23.51 26.19
C ASN A 281 -16.26 -22.37 26.10
N TYR A 282 -16.59 -21.32 25.34
CA TYR A 282 -15.75 -20.14 25.23
C TYR A 282 -15.57 -19.43 26.58
N LEU A 283 -16.66 -19.19 27.31
CA LEU A 283 -16.62 -18.56 28.64
C LEU A 283 -15.81 -19.41 29.65
N ARG A 284 -15.97 -20.74 29.63
CA ARG A 284 -15.21 -21.65 30.52
C ARG A 284 -13.72 -21.59 30.28
N ASN A 285 -13.30 -21.47 29.03
CA ASN A 285 -11.89 -21.35 28.71
C ASN A 285 -11.37 -19.96 29.09
N LYS A 286 -12.15 -18.91 28.80
CA LYS A 286 -11.72 -17.52 29.05
C LYS A 286 -11.72 -17.10 30.51
N LYS A 287 -12.59 -17.68 31.36
CA LYS A 287 -12.58 -17.40 32.81
C LYS A 287 -11.27 -17.79 33.51
N ILE A 288 -10.49 -18.71 32.93
CA ILE A 288 -9.15 -19.11 33.43
C ILE A 288 -8.13 -17.98 33.22
N GLU A 289 -8.29 -17.20 32.15
CA GLU A 289 -7.36 -16.14 31.76
C GLU A 289 -7.74 -14.79 32.38
N ARG A 290 -9.03 -14.58 32.66
CA ARG A 290 -9.61 -13.28 33.03
C ARG A 290 -10.90 -13.45 33.84
N GLN A 291 -11.14 -12.57 34.82
CA GLN A 291 -12.41 -12.56 35.54
C GLN A 291 -13.56 -12.11 34.63
N ILE A 292 -14.63 -12.91 34.57
CA ILE A 292 -15.85 -12.62 33.83
C ILE A 292 -17.02 -12.57 34.82
N ILE A 293 -17.82 -11.50 34.76
CA ILE A 293 -19.05 -11.32 35.52
C ILE A 293 -20.19 -11.31 34.52
N ILE A 294 -21.15 -12.22 34.68
CA ILE A 294 -22.28 -12.37 33.76
C ILE A 294 -23.56 -12.09 34.54
N VAL A 295 -24.38 -11.21 33.98
CA VAL A 295 -25.77 -11.01 34.38
C VAL A 295 -26.62 -11.77 33.39
N THR A 296 -27.38 -12.75 33.85
CA THR A 296 -28.19 -13.62 32.98
C THR A 296 -29.43 -14.08 33.71
N HIS A 297 -30.52 -14.27 32.96
CA HIS A 297 -31.73 -14.92 33.44
C HIS A 297 -31.76 -16.41 33.07
N ASN A 298 -30.80 -16.87 32.26
CA ASN A 298 -30.70 -18.24 31.81
C ASN A 298 -29.78 -19.04 32.73
N ALA A 299 -30.39 -19.74 33.69
CA ALA A 299 -29.67 -20.59 34.64
C ALA A 299 -28.85 -21.72 33.96
N ASN A 300 -29.13 -22.08 32.70
CA ASN A 300 -28.28 -23.02 31.97
C ASN A 300 -26.89 -22.44 31.69
N ILE A 301 -26.75 -21.12 31.48
CA ILE A 301 -25.42 -20.50 31.33
C ILE A 301 -24.66 -20.63 32.65
N VAL A 302 -25.31 -20.34 33.78
CA VAL A 302 -24.69 -20.39 35.11
C VAL A 302 -24.11 -21.78 35.40
N VAL A 303 -24.91 -22.83 35.18
CA VAL A 303 -24.53 -24.23 35.42
C VAL A 303 -23.51 -24.70 34.40
N ASN A 304 -23.78 -24.53 33.10
CA ASN A 304 -22.92 -25.11 32.08
C ASN A 304 -21.58 -24.37 31.94
N ALA A 305 -21.54 -23.06 32.22
CA ALA A 305 -20.30 -22.29 32.29
C ALA A 305 -19.50 -22.53 33.59
N ASP A 306 -20.00 -23.40 34.47
CA ASP A 306 -19.28 -23.88 35.65
C ASP A 306 -18.93 -22.72 36.59
N SER A 307 -19.93 -21.89 36.92
CA SER A 307 -19.72 -20.62 37.64
C SER A 307 -19.19 -20.85 39.05
N GLU A 308 -18.06 -20.23 39.41
CA GLU A 308 -17.42 -20.41 40.73
C GLU A 308 -18.16 -19.70 41.86
N ASN A 309 -18.80 -18.58 41.55
CA ASN A 309 -19.60 -17.80 42.49
C ASN A 309 -20.86 -17.30 41.79
N VAL A 310 -22.02 -17.71 42.30
CA VAL A 310 -23.32 -17.29 41.80
C VAL A 310 -23.88 -16.25 42.77
N ILE A 311 -24.35 -15.13 42.22
CA ILE A 311 -25.02 -14.08 42.99
C ILE A 311 -26.49 -14.11 42.60
N VAL A 312 -27.35 -14.55 43.52
CA VAL A 312 -28.79 -14.56 43.34
C VAL A 312 -29.34 -13.22 43.79
N ALA A 313 -30.02 -12.52 42.88
CA ALA A 313 -30.66 -11.25 43.15
C ALA A 313 -32.17 -11.46 43.38
N ASN A 314 -32.73 -10.79 44.38
CA ASN A 314 -34.16 -10.76 44.63
C ASN A 314 -34.65 -9.31 44.71
N GLN A 315 -35.75 -9.01 44.01
CA GLN A 315 -36.40 -7.71 44.08
C GLN A 315 -37.67 -7.78 44.93
N LYS A 316 -37.72 -6.96 45.98
CA LYS A 316 -38.89 -6.85 46.86
C LYS A 316 -40.12 -6.38 46.07
N GLY A 317 -41.22 -7.11 46.21
CA GLY A 317 -42.54 -6.76 45.64
C GLY A 317 -42.82 -7.27 44.23
N GLN A 318 -41.91 -8.01 43.58
CA GLN A 318 -42.25 -8.76 42.36
C GLN A 318 -43.00 -10.06 42.67
N ASN A 319 -42.74 -10.67 43.83
CA ASN A 319 -43.44 -11.85 44.35
C ASN A 319 -44.22 -11.51 45.63
N ASN A 320 -45.29 -12.25 45.92
CA ASN A 320 -46.10 -12.11 47.15
C ASN A 320 -45.36 -12.55 48.44
N GLU A 321 -44.05 -12.82 48.37
CA GLU A 321 -43.25 -13.34 49.47
C GLU A 321 -42.70 -12.20 50.34
N LYS A 322 -42.81 -12.36 51.66
CA LYS A 322 -42.38 -11.37 52.66
C LYS A 322 -40.86 -11.46 52.86
N SER A 323 -40.09 -10.65 52.15
CA SER A 323 -38.66 -10.50 52.44
C SER A 323 -38.42 -9.68 53.72
N SER A 324 -37.58 -10.19 54.62
CA SER A 324 -37.08 -9.48 55.80
C SER A 324 -36.08 -8.36 55.50
N SER A 325 -35.69 -8.20 54.24
CA SER A 325 -34.71 -7.20 53.82
C SER A 325 -35.26 -5.77 53.93
N SER A 326 -34.40 -4.87 54.40
CA SER A 326 -34.64 -3.43 54.41
C SER A 326 -34.44 -2.79 53.02
N PHE A 327 -33.79 -3.49 52.08
CA PHE A 327 -33.47 -2.97 50.75
C PHE A 327 -34.47 -3.43 49.68
N LYS A 328 -34.59 -2.64 48.60
CA LYS A 328 -35.44 -2.98 47.44
C LYS A 328 -34.87 -4.18 46.66
N PHE A 329 -33.55 -4.22 46.52
CA PHE A 329 -32.82 -5.32 45.91
C PHE A 329 -31.94 -5.93 46.98
N ASP A 330 -32.03 -7.25 47.11
CA ASP A 330 -31.23 -8.03 48.05
C ASP A 330 -30.50 -9.14 47.31
N TYR A 331 -29.39 -9.61 47.89
CA TYR A 331 -28.49 -10.53 47.23
C TYR A 331 -27.95 -11.57 48.21
N ILE A 332 -27.83 -12.81 47.73
CA ILE A 332 -27.04 -13.85 48.39
C ILE A 332 -26.07 -14.43 47.36
N ASN A 333 -24.87 -14.77 47.80
CA ASN A 333 -23.88 -15.38 46.93
C ASN A 333 -23.35 -16.69 47.50
N GLY A 334 -22.88 -17.55 46.62
CA GLY A 334 -22.17 -18.75 47.00
C GLY A 334 -21.83 -19.64 45.82
N PRO A 335 -21.11 -20.73 46.09
CA PRO A 335 -20.76 -21.71 45.07
C PRO A 335 -21.99 -22.57 44.70
N ILE A 336 -21.97 -23.21 43.53
CA ILE A 336 -23.06 -24.08 43.05
C ILE A 336 -23.26 -25.29 43.99
N GLU A 337 -22.22 -25.69 44.72
CA GLU A 337 -22.21 -26.76 45.70
C GLU A 337 -23.00 -26.41 46.98
N ASN A 338 -23.29 -25.12 47.22
CA ASN A 338 -24.12 -24.72 48.34
C ASN A 338 -25.57 -25.16 48.10
N SER A 339 -25.96 -26.24 48.77
CA SER A 339 -27.25 -26.88 48.60
C SER A 339 -27.87 -27.31 49.92
N PHE A 340 -29.11 -26.88 50.13
CA PHE A 340 -30.04 -27.41 51.12
C PHE A 340 -31.47 -27.14 50.63
N ASP A 341 -32.40 -28.02 50.99
CA ASP A 341 -33.80 -27.89 50.58
C ASP A 341 -34.47 -26.69 51.26
N LYS A 342 -35.59 -26.25 50.67
CA LYS A 342 -36.33 -25.07 51.15
C LYS A 342 -36.77 -25.27 52.60
N LEU A 343 -36.32 -24.38 53.48
CA LEU A 343 -36.67 -24.34 54.90
C LEU A 343 -38.01 -23.64 55.09
N GLU A 344 -39.04 -24.38 55.49
CA GLU A 344 -40.38 -23.81 55.72
C GLU A 344 -40.43 -22.76 56.84
N SER A 345 -39.47 -22.81 57.77
CA SER A 345 -39.34 -21.86 58.88
C SER A 345 -38.73 -20.51 58.48
N GLU A 346 -38.06 -20.43 57.34
CA GLU A 346 -37.39 -19.22 56.88
C GLU A 346 -38.31 -18.42 55.94
N THR A 347 -38.52 -17.15 56.30
CA THR A 347 -39.39 -16.24 55.54
C THR A 347 -38.63 -15.48 54.46
N ASP A 348 -37.31 -15.34 54.61
CA ASP A 348 -36.46 -14.69 53.63
C ASP A 348 -36.14 -15.65 52.48
N VAL A 349 -36.71 -15.38 51.30
CA VAL A 349 -36.57 -16.21 50.09
C VAL A 349 -35.10 -16.55 49.83
N LEU A 350 -34.20 -15.56 49.89
CA LEU A 350 -32.78 -15.75 49.60
C LEU A 350 -32.09 -16.71 50.58
N LYS A 351 -32.52 -16.73 51.84
CA LYS A 351 -31.97 -17.62 52.89
C LYS A 351 -32.71 -18.94 53.02
N SER A 352 -33.91 -19.03 52.41
CA SER A 352 -34.78 -20.19 52.55
C SER A 352 -34.22 -21.45 51.90
N MET A 353 -33.28 -21.35 50.95
CA MET A 353 -32.72 -22.49 50.23
C MET A 353 -31.28 -22.25 49.78
N GLY A 354 -30.58 -23.32 49.42
CA GLY A 354 -29.21 -23.24 48.89
C GLY A 354 -29.15 -22.60 47.50
N ILE A 355 -27.96 -22.16 47.10
CA ILE A 355 -27.70 -21.59 45.77
C ILE A 355 -28.11 -22.54 44.65
N ARG A 356 -27.87 -23.85 44.81
CA ARG A 356 -28.28 -24.86 43.83
C ARG A 356 -29.80 -24.89 43.62
N GLN A 357 -30.57 -24.76 44.70
CA GLN A 357 -32.03 -24.73 44.65
C GLN A 357 -32.52 -23.45 44.00
N HIS A 358 -31.92 -22.29 44.32
CA HIS A 358 -32.23 -21.03 43.63
C HIS A 358 -32.00 -21.12 42.12
N ILE A 359 -30.89 -21.73 41.69
CA ILE A 359 -30.62 -21.98 40.26
C ILE A 359 -31.70 -22.88 39.67
N ALA A 360 -32.02 -23.99 40.35
CA ALA A 360 -33.02 -24.96 39.86
C ALA A 360 -34.41 -24.33 39.71
N ASP A 361 -34.80 -23.42 40.60
CA ASP A 361 -36.08 -22.69 40.52
C ASP A 361 -36.14 -21.74 39.30
N ILE A 362 -34.99 -21.19 38.87
CA ILE A 362 -34.89 -20.32 37.69
C ILE A 362 -34.84 -21.14 36.38
N VAL A 363 -34.24 -22.34 36.39
CA VAL A 363 -34.24 -23.21 35.21
C VAL A 363 -35.69 -23.60 34.87
N GLU A 364 -36.11 -23.34 33.62
CA GLU A 364 -37.45 -23.63 33.11
C GLU A 364 -37.96 -25.02 33.55
N GLY A 365 -38.84 -25.02 34.55
CA GLY A 365 -39.58 -26.18 35.06
C GLY A 365 -39.15 -26.74 36.42
N GLY A 366 -38.14 -26.18 37.09
CA GLY A 366 -37.76 -26.60 38.44
C GLY A 366 -37.13 -28.00 38.54
N LYS A 367 -36.81 -28.43 39.76
CA LYS A 367 -36.34 -29.81 40.06
C LYS A 367 -37.29 -30.87 39.51
N ASP A 368 -38.59 -30.59 39.55
CA ASP A 368 -39.64 -31.50 39.11
C ASP A 368 -39.67 -31.69 37.58
N ALA A 369 -39.47 -30.64 36.77
CA ALA A 369 -39.35 -30.84 35.33
C ALA A 369 -38.06 -31.56 34.93
N PHE A 370 -36.98 -31.37 35.69
CA PHE A 370 -35.74 -32.13 35.48
C PHE A 370 -35.95 -33.63 35.75
N MET A 371 -36.53 -33.98 36.90
CA MET A 371 -36.88 -35.37 37.23
C MET A 371 -37.92 -35.95 36.25
N MET A 372 -38.88 -35.15 35.78
CA MET A 372 -39.84 -35.58 34.77
C MET A 372 -39.19 -35.83 33.40
N ARG A 373 -38.20 -35.01 32.98
CA ARG A 373 -37.42 -35.27 31.76
C ARG A 373 -36.56 -36.51 31.90
N GLU A 374 -35.87 -36.69 33.02
CA GLU A 374 -35.04 -37.87 33.31
C GLU A 374 -35.90 -39.16 33.28
N ARG A 375 -37.06 -39.15 33.95
CA ARG A 375 -38.04 -40.26 33.91
C ARG A 375 -38.61 -40.51 32.51
N LYS A 376 -38.82 -39.44 31.72
CA LYS A 376 -39.34 -39.54 30.34
C LYS A 376 -38.31 -40.09 29.35
N TYR A 377 -37.02 -39.81 29.55
CA TYR A 377 -35.94 -40.22 28.65
C TYR A 377 -35.15 -41.46 29.12
N ARG A 378 -35.47 -42.05 30.29
CA ARG A 378 -34.87 -43.29 30.82
C ARG A 378 -33.34 -43.28 30.80
N PHE A 379 -32.73 -42.22 31.35
CA PHE A 379 -31.33 -42.32 31.73
C PHE A 379 -31.26 -43.20 32.97
N ASN A 380 -30.75 -44.42 32.79
CA ASN A 380 -30.50 -45.40 33.87
C ASN A 380 -29.14 -45.15 34.51
#